data_AF-A0A5Q4DX66-F1
#
_entry.id   AF-A0A5Q4DX66-F1
#
_cell.length_a   1.000
_cell.length_b   1.000
_cell.length_c   1.000
_cell.angle_alpha   90.00
_cell.angle_beta   90.00
_cell.angle_gamma   90.00
#
_symmetry.space_group_name_H-M   'P 1'
#
loop_
_entity.id
_entity.type
_entity.pdbx_description
1 polymer ?
#
loop_
_entity_poly.entity_id
_entity_poly.type
_entity_poly.pdbx_seq_one_letter_code
_entity_poly.pdbx_strand_id
1 'polypeptide(L)'
;MPDNPSDDARHPALLYHEFPRPGKLEVRPTKPLANGYDLSRAYSPGVAEACMEIKANPENAARYTIRGNLVAVVTNGTAVLGLGNIGPLASKPVM
;
A
#
# COMPACT_ATOMS: atom_id res chain seq x y z
N MET A 1 -12.93 39.25 -16.69
CA MET A 1 -13.21 39.21 -15.23
C MET A 1 -11.87 38.90 -14.58
N PRO A 2 -11.38 39.74 -13.67
CA PRO A 2 -9.97 39.76 -13.29
C PRO A 2 -9.59 38.50 -12.51
N ASP A 3 -8.38 38.01 -12.80
CA ASP A 3 -7.68 36.95 -12.11
C ASP A 3 -7.58 37.25 -10.61
N ASN A 4 -8.11 36.34 -9.79
CA ASN A 4 -7.95 36.39 -8.34
C ASN A 4 -6.57 35.80 -7.97
N PRO A 5 -5.61 36.59 -7.43
CA PRO A 5 -4.25 36.12 -7.15
C PRO A 5 -4.15 35.11 -5.99
N SER A 6 -5.28 34.73 -5.37
CA SER A 6 -5.31 33.74 -4.28
C SER A 6 -5.59 32.31 -4.73
N ASP A 7 -6.04 32.10 -5.98
CA ASP A 7 -6.22 30.77 -6.60
C ASP A 7 -4.98 30.33 -7.41
N ASP A 8 -3.93 31.15 -7.42
CA ASP A 8 -2.72 30.95 -8.21
C ASP A 8 -1.80 29.91 -7.53
N ALA A 9 -1.88 28.68 -8.05
CA ALA A 9 -1.03 27.51 -7.84
C ALA A 9 -0.96 26.92 -6.41
N ARG A 10 -1.89 26.00 -6.08
CA ARG A 10 -1.63 24.99 -5.02
C ARG A 10 -0.26 24.35 -5.28
N HIS A 11 0.59 24.31 -4.24
CA HIS A 11 1.96 23.84 -4.33
C HIS A 11 2.04 22.51 -5.13
N PRO A 12 2.93 22.37 -6.13
CA PRO A 12 2.94 21.21 -7.02
C PRO A 12 2.99 19.85 -6.30
N ALA A 13 3.67 19.79 -5.15
CA ALA A 13 3.67 18.59 -4.30
C ALA A 13 2.26 18.18 -3.83
N LEU A 14 1.39 19.14 -3.50
CA LEU A 14 0.00 18.83 -3.10
C LEU A 14 -0.78 18.23 -4.26
N LEU A 15 -0.64 18.79 -5.46
CA LEU A 15 -1.26 18.24 -6.67
C LEU A 15 -0.73 16.83 -6.98
N TYR A 16 0.59 16.61 -6.85
CA TYR A 16 1.21 15.30 -7.01
C TYR A 16 0.67 14.25 -6.03
N HIS A 17 0.34 14.65 -4.80
CA HIS A 17 -0.21 13.74 -3.79
C HIS A 17 -1.73 13.54 -3.89
N GLU A 18 -2.47 14.42 -4.57
CA GLU A 18 -3.94 14.41 -4.65
C GLU A 18 -4.45 13.81 -5.97
N PHE A 19 -3.77 14.10 -7.08
CA PHE A 19 -4.27 13.78 -8.42
C PHE A 19 -3.26 12.96 -9.25
N PRO A 20 -3.76 12.14 -10.21
CA PRO A 20 -5.17 11.82 -10.46
C PRO A 20 -5.76 10.82 -9.46
N ARG A 21 -4.92 10.18 -8.64
CA ARG A 21 -5.33 9.30 -7.54
C ARG A 21 -4.57 9.72 -6.28
N PRO A 22 -5.24 9.90 -5.15
CA PRO A 22 -4.56 10.31 -3.92
C PRO A 22 -3.55 9.25 -3.42
N GLY A 23 -2.40 9.74 -2.95
CA GLY A 23 -1.33 8.91 -2.37
C GLY A 23 -0.31 8.39 -3.38
N LYS A 24 0.74 7.75 -2.87
CA LYS A 24 1.90 7.27 -3.68
C LYS A 24 1.92 5.77 -3.90
N LEU A 25 1.10 5.00 -3.18
CA LEU A 25 1.14 3.54 -3.14
C LEU A 25 -0.14 2.95 -3.73
N GLU A 26 0.03 1.89 -4.52
CA GLU A 26 -1.06 1.03 -4.99
C GLU A 26 -0.76 -0.43 -4.65
N VAL A 27 -1.81 -1.24 -4.45
CA VAL A 27 -1.69 -2.69 -4.29
C VAL A 27 -2.16 -3.36 -5.57
N ARG A 28 -1.30 -4.18 -6.18
CA ARG A 28 -1.62 -4.88 -7.43
C ARG A 28 -1.39 -6.38 -7.30
N PRO A 29 -2.28 -7.21 -7.88
CA PRO A 29 -2.05 -8.65 -7.97
C PRO A 29 -0.77 -8.96 -8.75
N THR A 30 0.02 -9.91 -8.26
CA THR A 30 1.22 -10.42 -8.95
C THR A 30 0.94 -11.66 -9.81
N LYS A 31 -0.28 -12.22 -9.70
CA LYS A 31 -0.74 -13.39 -10.45
C LYS A 31 -1.96 -13.02 -11.33
N PRO A 32 -2.16 -13.69 -12.47
CA PRO A 32 -3.37 -13.51 -13.27
C PRO A 32 -4.64 -13.77 -12.47
N LEU A 33 -5.68 -12.99 -12.75
CA LEU A 33 -7.02 -13.08 -12.15
C LEU A 33 -8.09 -12.86 -13.23
N ALA A 34 -7.89 -13.43 -14.42
CA ALA A 34 -8.67 -13.08 -15.62
C ALA A 34 -9.95 -13.90 -15.79
N ASN A 35 -10.05 -15.06 -15.13
CA ASN A 35 -11.14 -16.02 -15.32
C ASN A 35 -11.38 -16.86 -14.05
N GLY A 36 -12.41 -17.73 -14.09
CA GLY A 36 -12.77 -18.59 -12.96
C GLY A 36 -11.69 -19.60 -12.56
N TYR A 37 -10.84 -20.04 -13.50
CA TYR A 37 -9.72 -20.95 -13.22
C TYR A 37 -8.59 -20.25 -12.47
N ASP A 38 -8.36 -18.95 -12.71
CA ASP A 38 -7.45 -18.14 -11.90
C ASP A 38 -8.02 -17.91 -10.51
N LEU A 39 -9.31 -17.59 -10.42
CA LEU A 39 -9.97 -17.30 -9.15
C LEU A 39 -10.01 -18.53 -8.22
N SER A 40 -10.25 -19.73 -8.78
CA SER A 40 -10.29 -20.96 -7.99
C SER A 40 -8.94 -21.34 -7.36
N ARG A 41 -7.83 -20.80 -7.89
CA ARG A 41 -6.48 -20.95 -7.34
C ARG A 41 -6.10 -19.82 -6.38
N ALA A 42 -6.47 -18.59 -6.72
CA ALA A 42 -6.19 -17.42 -5.90
C ALA A 42 -7.03 -17.38 -4.61
N TYR A 43 -8.20 -18.01 -4.64
CA TYR A 43 -9.14 -18.07 -3.53
C TYR A 43 -9.67 -19.50 -3.36
N SER A 44 -10.90 -19.66 -2.88
CA SER A 44 -11.51 -20.97 -2.69
C SER A 44 -11.73 -21.72 -4.02
N PRO A 45 -11.48 -23.05 -4.06
CA PRO A 45 -10.95 -23.88 -2.97
C PRO A 45 -9.41 -23.92 -2.89
N GLY A 46 -8.68 -23.48 -3.93
CA GLY A 46 -7.24 -23.71 -4.07
C GLY A 46 -6.35 -23.05 -3.03
N VAL A 47 -6.75 -21.92 -2.46
CA VAL A 47 -6.00 -21.23 -1.39
C VAL A 47 -5.81 -22.12 -0.14
N ALA A 48 -6.69 -23.11 0.07
CA ALA A 48 -6.62 -24.02 1.20
C ALA A 48 -5.31 -24.83 1.23
N GLU A 49 -4.76 -25.18 0.08
CA GLU A 49 -3.50 -25.94 -0.02
C GLU A 49 -2.33 -25.16 0.59
N ALA A 50 -2.19 -23.88 0.24
CA ALA A 50 -1.17 -23.01 0.83
C ALA A 50 -1.36 -22.85 2.34
N CYS A 51 -2.61 -22.75 2.81
CA CYS A 51 -2.92 -22.67 4.24
C CYS A 51 -2.52 -23.96 4.99
N MET A 52 -2.82 -25.13 4.44
CA MET A 52 -2.48 -26.41 5.05
C MET A 52 -0.97 -26.65 5.08
N GLU A 53 -0.26 -26.27 4.01
CA GLU A 53 1.21 -26.30 3.95
C GLU A 53 1.87 -25.39 4.99
N ILE A 54 1.34 -24.19 5.21
CA ILE A 54 1.84 -23.27 6.24
C ILE A 54 1.48 -23.77 7.65
N LYS A 55 0.29 -24.37 7.83
CA LYS A 55 -0.10 -24.99 9.09
C LYS A 55 0.82 -26.15 9.47
N ALA A 56 1.21 -26.97 8.50
CA ALA A 56 2.12 -28.09 8.70
C ALA A 56 3.57 -27.61 8.96
N ASN A 57 4.01 -26.58 8.24
CA ASN A 57 5.32 -25.94 8.46
C ASN A 57 5.22 -24.41 8.35
N PRO A 58 5.30 -23.67 9.47
CA PRO A 58 5.21 -22.21 9.48
C PRO A 58 6.27 -21.48 8.64
N GLU A 59 7.44 -22.09 8.39
CA GLU A 59 8.49 -21.49 7.56
C GLU A 59 8.05 -21.32 6.10
N ASN A 60 7.12 -22.16 5.63
CA ASN A 60 6.54 -22.06 4.29
C ASN A 60 5.80 -20.72 4.06
N ALA A 61 5.49 -19.95 5.11
CA ALA A 61 4.94 -18.61 4.96
C ALA A 61 5.83 -17.71 4.09
N ALA A 62 7.16 -17.88 4.13
CA ALA A 62 8.07 -17.13 3.27
C ALA A 62 7.98 -17.54 1.78
N ARG A 63 7.55 -18.77 1.49
CA ARG A 63 7.43 -19.34 0.13
C ARG A 63 6.07 -19.05 -0.51
N TYR A 64 4.99 -19.19 0.25
CA TYR A 64 3.62 -19.14 -0.27
C TYR A 64 2.89 -17.82 0.01
N THR A 65 3.57 -16.83 0.59
CA THR A 65 3.02 -15.49 0.80
C THR A 65 4.02 -14.42 0.39
N ILE A 66 3.58 -13.17 0.39
CA ILE A 66 4.46 -12.02 0.15
C ILE A 66 5.47 -11.77 1.29
N ARG A 67 5.38 -12.48 2.42
CA ARG A 67 6.19 -12.27 3.63
C ARG A 67 7.70 -12.21 3.35
N GLY A 68 8.21 -13.02 2.41
CA GLY A 68 9.64 -13.04 2.09
C GLY A 68 10.18 -11.73 1.49
N ASN A 69 9.30 -10.87 0.98
CA ASN A 69 9.67 -9.61 0.32
C ASN A 69 8.87 -8.39 0.84
N LEU A 70 8.03 -8.56 1.85
CA LEU A 70 7.21 -7.49 2.42
C LEU A 70 7.92 -6.84 3.61
N VAL A 71 8.17 -5.53 3.52
CA VAL A 71 8.71 -4.72 4.63
C VAL A 71 7.66 -3.70 5.06
N ALA A 72 7.36 -3.67 6.36
CA ALA A 72 6.48 -2.66 6.94
C ALA A 72 7.28 -1.45 7.41
N VAL A 73 6.91 -0.25 6.93
CA VAL A 73 7.42 1.02 7.46
C VAL A 73 6.47 1.49 8.55
N VAL A 74 6.89 1.40 9.81
CA VAL A 74 6.04 1.68 10.98
C VAL A 74 6.54 2.93 11.71
N THR A 75 5.64 3.88 11.95
CA THR A 75 5.90 5.10 12.74
C THR A 75 4.64 5.50 13.52
N ASN A 76 4.83 6.20 14.62
CA ASN A 76 3.76 6.90 15.34
C ASN A 76 3.71 8.42 15.03
N GLY A 77 4.62 8.90 14.17
CA GLY A 77 4.66 10.30 13.73
C GLY A 77 5.21 11.30 14.76
N THR A 78 5.94 10.85 15.79
CA THR A 78 6.52 11.75 16.80
C THR A 78 7.81 12.45 16.35
N ALA A 79 8.46 11.96 15.29
CA ALA A 79 9.67 12.54 14.73
C ALA A 79 9.65 12.45 13.19
N VAL A 80 8.89 13.33 12.56
CA VAL A 80 8.74 13.37 11.09
C VAL A 80 9.69 14.41 10.50
N LEU A 81 10.80 13.96 9.91
CA LEU A 81 11.81 14.85 9.32
C LEU A 81 12.24 15.95 10.33
N GLY A 82 12.26 17.22 9.91
CA GLY A 82 12.45 18.38 10.79
C GLY A 82 11.15 18.94 11.38
N LEU A 83 10.01 18.30 11.16
CA LEU A 83 8.69 18.79 11.61
C LEU A 83 8.35 18.36 13.04
N GLY A 84 9.12 17.42 13.61
CA GLY A 84 8.91 16.92 14.96
C GLY A 84 7.66 16.07 15.08
N ASN A 85 6.92 16.25 16.18
CA ASN A 85 5.73 15.47 16.49
C ASN A 85 4.49 16.08 15.84
N ILE A 86 4.14 15.57 14.66
CA ILE A 86 2.94 15.98 13.91
C ILE A 86 1.87 14.86 13.90
N GLY A 87 2.13 13.76 14.59
CA GLY A 87 1.21 12.64 14.75
C GLY A 87 1.12 11.72 13.53
N PRO A 88 0.41 10.59 13.69
CA PRO A 88 0.45 9.49 12.72
C PRO A 88 -0.15 9.86 11.36
N LEU A 89 -1.24 10.63 11.33
CA LEU A 89 -1.91 11.01 10.08
C LEU A 89 -1.05 11.94 9.22
N ALA A 90 -0.45 12.96 9.83
CA ALA A 90 0.40 13.91 9.11
C ALA A 90 1.72 13.28 8.65
N SER A 91 2.14 12.17 9.26
CA SER A 91 3.33 11.41 8.84
C SER A 91 3.11 10.55 7.59
N LYS A 92 1.85 10.25 7.20
CA LYS A 92 1.55 9.30 6.11
C LYS A 92 2.18 9.64 4.75
N PRO A 93 2.32 10.91 4.32
CA PRO A 93 2.99 11.22 3.06
C PRO A 93 4.50 10.97 3.08
N VAL A 94 5.12 10.84 4.25
CA VAL A 94 6.56 10.52 4.40
C VAL A 94 6.78 9.02 4.36
N MET A 95 5.87 8.25 4.96
CA MET A 95 5.86 6.79 4.85
C MET A 95 5.42 6.31 3.45
#